data_AF-A0A924IGM4-F1
#
_entry.id   AF-A0A924IGM4-F1
#
_cell.length_a   1.000
_cell.length_b   1.000
_cell.length_c   1.000
_cell.angle_alpha   90.00
_cell.angle_beta   90.00
_cell.angle_gamma   90.00
#
_symmetry.space_group_name_H-M   'P 1'
#
loop_
_entity.id
_entity.type
_entity.pdbx_description
1 polymer ?
#
loop_
_entity_poly.entity_id
_entity_poly.type
_entity_poly.pdbx_seq_one_letter_code
_entity_poly.pdbx_strand_id
1 'polypeptide(L)'
;MCEVCRAEGEDYLFKNGPKKILTSNNLYKVFKNAVAPIKLCHVHTIELFHIGERRFLREHLDFARGLASRSKTQSSAEDSPFGI
;
A
#
# COMPACT_ATOMS: atom_id res chain seq x y z
N MET A 1 0.22 3.34 -12.93
CA MET A 1 1.31 2.66 -12.20
C MET A 1 0.83 2.37 -10.78
N CYS A 2 1.09 1.18 -10.25
CA CYS A 2 0.68 0.86 -8.88
C CYS A 2 1.67 1.38 -7.84
N GLU A 3 1.25 1.41 -6.58
CA GLU A 3 2.06 2.01 -5.50
C GLU A 3 3.38 1.27 -5.25
N VAL A 4 3.40 -0.06 -5.40
CA VAL A 4 4.61 -0.87 -5.22
C VAL A 4 5.61 -0.62 -6.35
N CYS A 5 5.20 -0.79 -7.62
CA CYS A 5 6.07 -0.48 -8.75
C CYS A 5 6.62 0.95 -8.67
N ARG A 6 5.80 1.92 -8.23
CA ARG A 6 6.24 3.31 -8.08
C ARG A 6 7.30 3.47 -6.98
N ALA A 7 7.14 2.76 -5.86
CA ALA A 7 8.10 2.83 -4.76
C ALA A 7 9.44 2.16 -5.11
N GLU A 8 9.40 1.09 -5.89
CA GLU A 8 10.58 0.28 -6.26
C GLU A 8 11.23 0.71 -7.58
N GLY A 9 10.63 1.67 -8.30
CA GLY A 9 11.12 2.12 -9.59
C GLY A 9 10.96 1.09 -10.72
N GLU A 10 10.07 0.11 -10.55
CA GLU A 10 9.84 -0.94 -11.54
C GLU A 10 8.95 -0.47 -12.71
N ASP A 11 9.24 -1.00 -13.91
CA ASP A 11 8.38 -0.79 -15.07
C ASP A 11 7.08 -1.60 -14.95
N TYR A 12 6.02 -0.89 -14.54
CA TYR A 12 4.67 -1.40 -14.45
C TYR A 12 4.13 -1.99 -15.76
N LEU A 13 4.48 -1.41 -16.91
CA LEU A 13 3.99 -1.87 -18.21
C LEU A 13 4.62 -3.21 -18.59
N PHE A 14 5.92 -3.35 -18.33
CA PHE A 14 6.63 -4.60 -18.54
C PHE A 14 6.08 -5.72 -17.64
N LYS A 15 5.91 -5.45 -16.33
CA LYS A 15 5.49 -6.46 -15.34
C LYS A 15 4.04 -6.93 -15.53
N ASN A 16 3.12 -6.05 -15.93
CA ASN A 16 1.69 -6.38 -16.06
C ASN A 16 1.24 -6.74 -17.48
N GLY A 17 2.11 -6.58 -18.48
CA GLY A 17 1.78 -6.79 -19.89
C GLY A 17 0.58 -5.93 -20.33
N PRO A 18 -0.43 -6.48 -21.03
CA PRO A 18 -1.55 -5.70 -21.55
C PRO A 18 -2.54 -5.24 -20.45
N LYS A 19 -2.47 -5.83 -19.25
CA LYS A 19 -3.43 -5.55 -18.17
C LYS A 19 -3.02 -4.27 -17.44
N LYS A 20 -3.74 -3.18 -17.68
CA LYS A 20 -3.51 -1.87 -17.03
C LYS A 20 -4.43 -1.58 -15.84
N ILE A 21 -5.11 -2.61 -15.32
CA ILE A 21 -6.07 -2.45 -14.23
C ILE A 21 -5.31 -2.19 -12.93
N LEU A 22 -5.80 -1.20 -12.18
CA LEU A 22 -5.39 -0.91 -10.82
C LEU A 22 -6.54 -1.24 -9.89
N THR A 23 -6.29 -2.09 -8.91
CA THR A 23 -7.27 -2.50 -7.90
C THR A 23 -6.96 -1.79 -6.59
N SER A 24 -7.98 -1.20 -5.99
CA SER A 24 -7.86 -0.66 -4.64
C SER A 24 -8.05 -1.79 -3.63
N ASN A 25 -7.09 -1.98 -2.74
CA ASN A 25 -7.11 -2.96 -1.66
C ASN A 25 -6.89 -2.25 -0.33
N ASN A 26 -7.32 -2.88 0.76
CA ASN A 26 -7.14 -2.35 2.11
C ASN A 26 -6.19 -3.28 2.88
N LEU A 27 -5.17 -2.71 3.51
CA LEU A 27 -4.32 -3.43 4.45
C LEU A 27 -4.85 -3.21 5.88
N TYR A 28 -5.15 -4.30 6.58
CA TYR A 28 -5.82 -4.25 7.89
C TYR A 28 -4.93 -4.67 9.06
N LYS A 29 -4.01 -5.62 8.87
CA LYS A 29 -3.27 -6.26 9.98
C LYS A 29 -1.95 -5.58 10.32
N VAL A 30 -1.58 -4.56 9.54
CA VAL A 30 -0.25 -3.94 9.60
C VAL A 30 -0.27 -2.71 10.52
N PHE A 31 -1.36 -1.98 10.53
CA PHE A 31 -1.53 -0.84 11.43
C PHE A 31 -2.40 -1.27 12.59
N LYS A 32 -1.85 -1.24 13.81
CA LYS A 32 -2.68 -1.39 15.02
C LYS A 32 -3.74 -0.29 14.97
N ASN A 33 -4.99 -0.68 14.74
CA ASN A 33 -6.19 0.18 14.69
C ASN A 33 -6.32 1.11 13.47
N ALA A 34 -5.58 0.91 12.37
CA ALA A 34 -5.81 1.70 11.15
C ALA A 34 -5.93 0.82 9.90
N VAL A 35 -6.69 1.30 8.92
CA VAL A 35 -6.82 0.66 7.61
C VAL A 35 -6.08 1.51 6.59
N ALA A 36 -5.14 0.93 5.86
CA ALA A 36 -4.42 1.63 4.81
C ALA A 36 -4.97 1.24 3.43
N PRO A 37 -5.70 2.13 2.73
CA PRO A 37 -6.08 1.91 1.35
C PRO A 37 -4.86 2.03 0.44
N ILE A 38 -4.68 1.05 -0.44
CA ILE A 38 -3.55 0.95 -1.36
C ILE A 38 -4.03 0.61 -2.77
N LYS A 39 -3.35 1.13 -3.79
CA LYS A 39 -3.63 0.84 -5.21
C LYS A 39 -2.56 -0.08 -5.78
N LEU A 40 -2.95 -1.31 -6.09
CA LEU A 40 -2.07 -2.37 -6.61
C LEU A 40 -2.37 -2.70 -8.08
N CYS A 41 -1.36 -3.21 -8.78
CA CYS A 41 -1.53 -3.77 -10.12
C CYS A 41 -2.05 -5.20 -10.03
N HIS A 42 -2.38 -5.82 -11.17
CA HIS A 42 -2.87 -7.19 -11.18
C HIS A 42 -1.87 -8.17 -10.55
N VAL A 43 -0.58 -8.07 -10.92
CA VAL A 43 0.48 -8.94 -10.38
C VAL A 43 0.62 -8.78 -8.86
N HIS A 44 0.81 -7.56 -8.37
CA HIS A 44 0.96 -7.31 -6.93
C HIS A 44 -0.33 -7.59 -6.14
N THR A 45 -1.50 -7.55 -6.78
CA THR A 45 -2.77 -8.00 -6.14
C THR A 45 -2.78 -9.51 -5.93
N ILE A 46 -2.35 -10.29 -6.95
CA ILE A 46 -2.22 -11.75 -6.83
C ILE A 46 -1.18 -12.10 -5.77
N GLU A 47 -0.03 -11.42 -5.81
CA GLU A 47 1.05 -11.61 -4.85
C GLU A 47 0.58 -11.33 -3.42
N LEU A 48 -0.03 -10.17 -3.16
CA LEU A 48 -0.60 -9.82 -1.86
C LEU A 48 -1.57 -10.90 -1.36
N PHE A 49 -2.43 -11.42 -2.23
CA PHE A 49 -3.37 -12.48 -1.90
C PHE A 49 -2.64 -13.79 -1.54
N HIS A 50 -1.59 -14.15 -2.28
CA HIS A 50 -0.88 -15.41 -2.10
C HIS A 50 0.02 -15.43 -0.86
N ILE A 51 0.81 -14.37 -0.63
CA ILE A 51 1.80 -14.35 0.46
C ILE A 51 1.27 -13.68 1.74
N GLY A 52 0.17 -12.93 1.62
CA GLY A 52 -0.46 -12.20 2.71
C GLY A 52 0.25 -10.90 3.08
N GLU A 53 -0.48 -10.01 3.75
CA GLU A 53 -0.05 -8.63 4.04
C GLU A 53 1.33 -8.53 4.73
N ARG A 54 1.55 -9.35 5.76
CA ARG A 54 2.79 -9.28 6.57
C ARG A 54 4.03 -9.61 5.74
N ARG A 55 3.94 -10.65 4.90
CA ARG A 55 5.06 -11.09 4.07
C ARG A 55 5.26 -10.14 2.89
N PHE A 56 4.17 -9.68 2.29
CA PHE A 56 4.17 -8.70 1.21
C PHE A 56 4.94 -7.42 1.58
N LEU A 57 4.68 -6.86 2.77
CA LEU A 57 5.41 -5.66 3.21
C LEU A 57 6.88 -5.90 3.53
N ARG A 58 7.24 -7.14 3.91
CA ARG A 58 8.63 -7.51 4.16
C ARG A 58 9.41 -7.66 2.86
N GLU A 59 8.75 -8.10 1.79
CA GLU A 59 9.35 -8.24 0.45
C GLU A 59 9.42 -6.88 -0.27
N HIS A 60 8.48 -5.96 -0.01
CA HIS A 60 8.46 -4.61 -0.58
C HIS A 60 8.76 -3.51 0.45
N LEU A 61 10.03 -3.40 0.88
CA LEU A 61 10.45 -2.53 1.98
C LEU A 61 10.26 -1.03 1.69
N ASP A 62 10.52 -0.57 0.47
CA ASP A 62 10.39 0.85 0.12
C ASP A 62 8.92 1.28 0.04
N PHE A 63 8.06 0.38 -0.43
CA PHE A 63 6.62 0.55 -0.32
C PHE A 63 6.16 0.63 1.14
N ALA A 64 6.64 -0.29 2.01
CA ALA A 64 6.30 -0.29 3.43
C ALA A 64 6.76 1.00 4.15
N ARG A 65 7.97 1.50 3.85
CA ARG A 65 8.48 2.78 4.35
C ARG A 65 7.60 3.95 3.92
N GLY A 66 7.19 3.98 2.64
CA GLY A 66 6.27 5.00 2.12
C GLY A 66 4.85 4.90 2.67
N LEU A 67 4.44 3.72 3.14
CA LEU A 67 3.17 3.52 3.84
C LEU A 67 3.25 4.10 5.27
N ALA A 68 4.35 3.86 5.98
CA ALA A 68 4.56 4.35 7.35
C ALA A 68 4.73 5.87 7.44
N SER A 69 5.23 6.53 6.39
CA SER A 69 5.28 8.00 6.35
C SER A 69 3.89 8.62 6.19
N ARG A 70 2.99 7.98 5.42
CA ARG A 70 1.60 8.41 5.25
C ARG A 70 0.80 8.33 6.55
N SER A 71 0.96 7.24 7.31
CA SER A 71 0.22 7.05 8.57
C SER A 71 0.56 8.11 9.62
N LYS A 72 1.82 8.57 9.68
CA LYS A 72 2.22 9.66 10.60
C LYS A 72 1.51 10.99 10.33
N THR A 73 1.07 11.22 9.09
CA THR A 73 0.38 12.46 8.72
C THR A 73 -1.09 12.44 9.17
N GLN A 74 -1.71 11.25 9.23
CA GLN A 74 -3.11 11.11 9.64
C GLN A 74 -3.30 11.16 11.16
N SER A 75 -2.31 10.72 11.94
CA SER A 75 -2.35 10.81 13.42
C SER A 75 -2.29 12.23 13.98
N SER A 76 -1.96 13.25 13.17
CA SER A 76 -1.88 14.64 13.65
C SER A 76 -3.19 15.41 13.52
N ALA A 77 -4.22 14.85 12.87
CA ALA A 77 -5.50 15.54 12.64
C ALA A 77 -6.61 15.15 13.64
N GLU A 78 -6.45 14.04 14.38
CA GLU A 78 -7.51 13.50 15.25
C GLU A 78 -7.33 13.84 16.75
N ASP A 79 -6.24 14.51 17.14
CA ASP A 79 -5.96 14.92 18.53
C ASP A 79 -6.30 16.41 18.82
N SER A 80 -7.47 16.89 18.37
CA SER A 80 -8.03 18.17 18.87
C SER A 80 -9.14 17.91 19.89
N PRO A 81 -8.96 18.23 21.19
CA PRO A 81 -9.98 18.02 22.21
C PRO A 81 -11.08 19.10 22.25
N PHE A 82 -11.05 20.08 21.34
CA PHE A 82 -12.11 21.08 21.20
C PHE A 82 -12.47 21.25 19.73
N GLY A 83 -13.51 20.54 19.30
CA GLY A 83 -14.25 20.87 18.08
C GLY A 83 -15.26 21.98 18.40
N ILE A 84 -15.09 23.14 17.78
CA ILE A 84 -16.13 24.15 17.61
C ILE A 84 -16.66 24.01 16.19
#